data_AF-A0A317H4C0-F1
#
_entry.id   AF-A0A317H4C0-F1
#
_cell.length_a   1.000
_cell.length_b   1.000
_cell.length_c   1.000
_cell.angle_alpha   90.00
_cell.angle_beta   90.00
_cell.angle_gamma   90.00
#
_symmetry.space_group_name_H-M   'P 1'
#
loop_
_entity.id
_entity.type
_entity.pdbx_description
1 polymer ?
#
loop_
_entity_poly.entity_id
_entity_poly.type
_entity_poly.pdbx_seq_one_letter_code
_entity_poly.pdbx_strand_id
1 'polypeptide(L)'
;MFVTLESGRIAGVNWVEHKGQQLHSRVVLTQSRIIDATIDLRPDGTASHSSVVLQAAGEEPGNPIVRDLGSGAAYWSDMITSSLEQMVRRARVLNKPDSKVETQNLYRDAPGEIEVERVDSTDWVVTANKKKYLVLTDDQGCMLAASLPEYGVVIERREKFGPEQYPLWPAYAAPPDGAYRAEEVSIPAPQGHVLAGTLTVPASGGPKFPAAVLITGLSPSERNGGAPPWMPLRDLADALTRAGVAVLRVDDRGIGKSTGDHKPSTTFDEADDVRTEVAWLRRR
;
A
#
# COMPACT_ATOMS: atom_id res chain seq x y z
N MET A 1 18.08 -3.75 -0.24
CA MET A 1 16.62 -3.51 -0.12
C MET A 1 16.36 -2.03 0.04
N PHE A 2 15.15 -1.58 -0.23
CA PHE A 2 14.74 -0.18 -0.05
C PHE A 2 13.68 -0.05 1.03
N VAL A 3 13.81 0.97 1.87
CA VAL A 3 12.79 1.35 2.86
C VAL A 3 12.25 2.72 2.46
N THR A 4 10.94 2.79 2.23
CA THR A 4 10.22 4.03 1.93
C THR A 4 9.63 4.58 3.21
N LEU A 5 9.94 5.83 3.51
CA LEU A 5 9.51 6.60 4.65
C LEU A 5 8.59 7.74 4.19
N GLU A 6 7.46 7.90 4.84
CA GLU A 6 6.57 9.05 4.71
C GLU A 6 6.53 9.79 6.03
N SER A 7 6.99 11.06 6.04
CA SER A 7 7.11 11.85 7.29
C SER A 7 7.84 11.09 8.43
N GLY A 8 8.86 10.30 8.07
CA GLY A 8 9.67 9.52 9.01
C GLY A 8 9.07 8.17 9.47
N ARG A 9 7.86 7.80 9.02
CA ARG A 9 7.25 6.49 9.29
C ARG A 9 7.44 5.56 8.09
N ILE A 10 7.74 4.29 8.34
CA ILE A 10 7.88 3.31 7.24
C ILE A 10 6.52 3.09 6.57
N ALA A 11 6.43 3.50 5.31
CA ALA A 11 5.25 3.34 4.46
C ALA A 11 5.37 2.15 3.50
N GLY A 12 6.59 1.70 3.22
CA GLY A 12 6.80 0.49 2.43
C GLY A 12 8.22 -0.01 2.45
N VAL A 13 8.39 -1.27 2.06
CA VAL A 13 9.69 -1.92 1.95
C VAL A 13 9.73 -2.71 0.65
N ASN A 14 10.84 -2.63 -0.06
CA ASN A 14 11.09 -3.37 -1.29
C ASN A 14 12.38 -4.18 -1.14
N TRP A 15 12.24 -5.49 -0.96
CA TRP A 15 13.33 -6.45 -1.07
C TRP A 15 13.56 -6.80 -2.53
N VAL A 16 14.82 -6.72 -2.94
CA VAL A 16 15.22 -6.83 -4.35
C VAL A 16 16.38 -7.79 -4.44
N GLU A 17 16.23 -8.81 -5.28
CA GLU A 17 17.24 -9.82 -5.55
C GLU A 17 17.50 -9.90 -7.05
N HIS A 18 18.78 -9.98 -7.43
CA HIS A 18 19.18 -10.18 -8.81
C HIS A 18 19.79 -11.57 -8.97
N LYS A 19 19.29 -12.33 -9.94
CA LYS A 19 19.84 -13.63 -10.33
C LYS A 19 20.10 -13.63 -11.82
N GLY A 20 21.32 -13.23 -12.20
CA GLY A 20 21.68 -13.02 -13.61
C GLY A 20 20.84 -11.90 -14.22
N GLN A 21 20.06 -12.23 -15.25
CA GLN A 21 19.17 -11.30 -15.94
C GLN A 21 17.75 -11.25 -15.33
N GLN A 22 17.50 -11.98 -14.25
CA GLN A 22 16.21 -11.94 -13.55
C GLN A 22 16.29 -11.05 -12.31
N LEU A 23 15.29 -10.19 -12.16
CA LEU A 23 15.04 -9.37 -10.98
C LEU A 23 13.83 -9.94 -10.24
N HIS A 24 14.01 -10.27 -8.96
CA HIS A 24 12.89 -10.55 -8.06
C HIS A 24 12.72 -9.37 -7.12
N SER A 25 11.49 -8.86 -7.04
CA SER A 25 11.12 -7.71 -6.24
C SER A 25 9.90 -8.06 -5.38
N ARG A 26 10.12 -8.18 -4.08
CA ARG A 26 9.04 -8.32 -3.10
C ARG A 26 8.82 -6.98 -2.41
N VAL A 27 7.64 -6.41 -2.59
CA VAL A 27 7.23 -5.15 -1.96
C VAL A 27 6.17 -5.44 -0.90
N VAL A 28 6.28 -4.76 0.23
CA VAL A 28 5.19 -4.63 1.22
C VAL A 28 4.88 -3.15 1.39
N LEU A 29 3.64 -2.74 1.10
CA LEU A 29 3.15 -1.38 1.25
C LEU A 29 2.15 -1.31 2.40
N THR A 30 2.34 -0.32 3.29
CA THR A 30 1.50 -0.05 4.48
C THR A 30 1.20 -1.27 5.33
N GLN A 31 2.15 -2.22 5.35
CA GLN A 31 2.04 -3.57 5.94
C GLN A 31 0.86 -4.41 5.44
N SER A 32 0.12 -3.96 4.43
CA SER A 32 -1.19 -4.53 4.07
C SER A 32 -1.28 -5.04 2.64
N ARG A 33 -0.45 -4.53 1.72
CA ARG A 33 -0.35 -5.00 0.33
C ARG A 33 1.02 -5.59 0.08
N ILE A 34 1.06 -6.78 -0.49
CA ILE A 34 2.26 -7.43 -1.01
C ILE A 34 2.20 -7.39 -2.54
N ILE A 35 3.33 -7.04 -3.15
CA ILE A 35 3.55 -7.15 -4.60
C ILE A 35 4.79 -8.02 -4.76
N ASP A 36 4.60 -9.25 -5.24
CA ASP A 36 5.69 -10.19 -5.48
C ASP A 36 5.90 -10.28 -7.00
N ALA A 37 6.99 -9.70 -7.49
CA ALA A 37 7.22 -9.51 -8.91
C ALA A 37 8.54 -10.14 -9.36
N THR A 38 8.48 -10.99 -10.37
CA THR A 38 9.65 -11.51 -11.08
C THR A 38 9.68 -10.88 -12.47
N ILE A 39 10.78 -10.22 -12.80
CA ILE A 39 10.98 -9.54 -14.09
C ILE A 39 12.24 -10.09 -14.74
N ASP A 40 12.09 -10.58 -15.97
CA ASP A 40 13.22 -10.94 -16.81
C ASP A 40 13.68 -9.70 -17.58
N LEU A 41 14.95 -9.35 -17.39
CA LEU A 41 15.61 -8.21 -18.00
C LEU A 41 16.48 -8.68 -19.17
N ARG A 42 16.59 -7.85 -20.19
CA ARG A 42 17.57 -7.99 -21.28
C ARG A 42 18.91 -7.35 -20.85
N PRO A 43 20.02 -7.60 -21.57
CA PRO A 43 21.32 -7.05 -21.20
C PRO A 43 21.37 -5.52 -21.22
N ASP A 44 20.47 -4.88 -21.98
CA ASP A 44 20.36 -3.43 -22.10
C ASP A 44 19.43 -2.78 -21.04
N GLY A 45 18.95 -3.58 -20.08
CA GLY A 45 18.06 -3.12 -19.01
C GLY A 45 16.59 -2.97 -19.42
N THR A 46 16.18 -3.44 -20.59
CA THR A 46 14.76 -3.48 -20.95
C THR A 46 14.13 -4.75 -20.38
N ALA A 47 12.83 -4.73 -20.07
CA ALA A 47 12.13 -5.90 -19.53
C ALA A 47 11.52 -6.72 -20.67
N SER A 48 11.71 -8.04 -20.67
CA SER A 48 11.14 -8.94 -21.68
C SER A 48 9.90 -9.67 -21.20
N HIS A 49 9.83 -9.99 -19.92
CA HIS A 49 8.75 -10.76 -19.34
C HIS A 49 8.59 -10.39 -17.88
N SER A 50 7.37 -10.48 -17.37
CA SER A 50 7.09 -10.29 -15.95
C SER A 50 5.99 -11.22 -15.46
N SER A 51 6.12 -11.68 -14.22
CA SER A 51 5.07 -12.34 -13.46
C SER A 51 4.88 -11.58 -12.14
N VAL A 52 3.67 -11.09 -11.88
CA VAL A 52 3.37 -10.31 -10.67
C VAL A 52 2.20 -10.93 -9.91
N VAL A 53 2.42 -11.23 -8.64
CA VAL A 53 1.39 -11.70 -7.71
C VAL A 53 1.04 -10.56 -6.75
N LEU A 54 -0.25 -10.24 -6.68
CA LEU A 54 -0.79 -9.31 -5.71
C LEU A 54 -1.43 -10.09 -4.56
N GLN A 55 -1.14 -9.68 -3.34
CA GLN A 55 -1.68 -10.32 -2.14
C GLN A 55 -2.00 -9.26 -1.09
N ALA A 56 -3.13 -9.39 -0.40
CA ALA A 56 -3.39 -8.62 0.81
C ALA A 56 -2.88 -9.39 2.03
N ALA A 57 -2.43 -8.66 3.05
CA ALA A 57 -1.98 -9.27 4.30
C ALA A 57 -3.11 -10.10 4.93
N GLY A 58 -2.83 -11.38 5.20
CA GLY A 58 -3.80 -12.32 5.78
C GLY A 58 -4.71 -13.00 4.76
N GLU A 59 -4.53 -12.76 3.46
CA GLU A 59 -5.24 -13.45 2.38
C GLU A 59 -4.29 -14.36 1.59
N GLU A 60 -4.85 -15.37 0.90
CA GLU A 60 -4.10 -16.20 -0.02
C GLU A 60 -3.61 -15.37 -1.23
N PRO A 61 -2.43 -15.68 -1.80
CA PRO A 61 -1.96 -15.00 -3.01
C PRO A 61 -2.94 -15.17 -4.18
N GLY A 62 -3.17 -14.10 -4.93
CA GLY A 62 -3.95 -14.16 -6.16
C GLY A 62 -3.22 -14.90 -7.28
N ASN A 63 -3.92 -15.12 -8.39
CA ASN A 63 -3.29 -15.65 -9.59
C ASN A 63 -2.24 -14.67 -10.14
N PRO A 64 -1.08 -15.16 -10.62
CA PRO A 64 -0.07 -14.30 -11.22
C PRO A 64 -0.59 -13.57 -12.46
N ILE A 65 -0.30 -12.27 -12.55
CA ILE A 65 -0.45 -11.46 -13.76
C ILE A 65 0.84 -11.65 -14.57
N VAL A 66 0.76 -12.42 -15.65
CA VAL A 66 1.90 -12.76 -16.51
C VAL A 66 1.84 -11.94 -17.78
N ARG A 67 2.97 -11.32 -18.17
CA ARG A 67 3.04 -10.43 -19.33
C ARG A 67 4.36 -10.54 -20.08
N ASP A 68 4.24 -10.54 -21.40
CA ASP A 68 5.37 -10.35 -22.31
C ASP A 68 5.53 -8.86 -22.60
N LEU A 69 6.68 -8.33 -22.19
CA LEU A 69 6.99 -6.91 -22.27
C LEU A 69 7.81 -6.72 -23.55
N GLY A 70 7.24 -5.97 -24.51
CA GLY A 70 7.78 -5.81 -25.87
C GLY A 70 9.25 -5.36 -25.93
N SER A 71 9.81 -5.31 -27.14
CA SER A 71 11.20 -4.89 -27.32
C SER A 71 11.41 -3.42 -26.94
N GLY A 72 12.45 -3.11 -26.16
CA GLY A 72 12.94 -1.74 -25.98
C GLY A 72 12.44 -0.99 -24.74
N ALA A 73 11.41 -1.49 -24.07
CA ALA A 73 10.83 -0.84 -22.88
C ALA A 73 11.37 -1.40 -21.56
N ALA A 74 11.61 -0.53 -20.58
CA ALA A 74 11.86 -0.94 -19.20
C ALA A 74 10.53 -1.21 -18.45
N TYR A 75 10.58 -1.83 -17.27
CA TYR A 75 9.38 -1.94 -16.43
C TYR A 75 9.22 -0.69 -15.56
N TRP A 76 7.97 -0.30 -15.27
CA TRP A 76 7.68 0.79 -14.35
C TRP A 76 6.48 0.50 -13.45
N SER A 77 6.62 0.84 -12.17
CA SER A 77 5.53 0.93 -11.21
C SER A 77 5.90 1.88 -10.09
N ASP A 78 5.03 2.85 -9.82
CA ASP A 78 5.14 3.77 -8.68
C ASP A 78 5.03 3.07 -7.31
N MET A 79 4.53 1.83 -7.30
CA MET A 79 4.45 0.96 -6.13
C MET A 79 5.69 0.08 -5.94
N ILE A 80 6.62 0.03 -6.90
CA ILE A 80 7.85 -0.77 -6.83
C ILE A 80 9.05 0.15 -6.88
N THR A 81 9.66 0.40 -5.72
CA THR A 81 10.80 1.32 -5.56
C THR A 81 11.99 0.99 -6.47
N SER A 82 12.28 -0.30 -6.70
CA SER A 82 13.37 -0.72 -7.59
C SER A 82 13.18 -0.27 -9.05
N SER A 83 11.97 0.11 -9.46
CA SER A 83 11.74 0.65 -10.80
C SER A 83 12.45 1.99 -11.03
N LEU A 84 12.68 2.80 -9.97
CA LEU A 84 13.49 4.02 -10.05
C LEU A 84 14.94 3.70 -10.41
N GLU A 85 15.53 2.71 -9.76
CA GLU A 85 16.87 2.23 -10.10
C GLU A 85 16.92 1.72 -11.54
N GLN A 86 15.87 1.03 -11.98
CA GLN A 86 15.78 0.55 -13.36
C GLN A 86 15.77 1.71 -14.37
N MET A 87 15.09 2.81 -14.08
CA MET A 87 15.09 4.01 -14.93
C MET A 87 16.49 4.59 -15.06
N VAL A 88 17.22 4.71 -13.95
CA VAL A 88 18.61 5.21 -13.98
C VAL A 88 19.54 4.26 -14.71
N ARG A 89 19.45 2.94 -14.47
CA ARG A 89 20.23 1.94 -15.21
C ARG A 89 19.99 2.04 -16.71
N ARG A 90 18.73 2.19 -17.13
CA ARG A 90 18.38 2.33 -18.55
C ARG A 90 18.92 3.64 -19.14
N ALA A 91 18.81 4.75 -18.42
CA ALA A 91 19.38 6.03 -18.85
C ALA A 91 20.92 5.99 -18.99
N ARG A 92 21.61 5.24 -18.13
CA ARG A 92 23.06 5.00 -18.26
C ARG A 92 23.41 4.25 -19.55
N VAL A 93 22.64 3.23 -19.92
CA VAL A 93 22.82 2.51 -21.20
C VAL A 93 22.60 3.42 -22.41
N LEU A 94 21.60 4.30 -22.36
CA LEU A 94 21.34 5.29 -23.40
C LEU A 94 22.43 6.35 -23.50
N ASN A 95 23.14 6.59 -22.39
CA ASN A 95 24.27 7.50 -22.27
C ASN A 95 24.01 8.92 -22.80
N LYS A 96 22.85 9.48 -22.46
CA LYS A 96 22.48 10.87 -22.72
C LYS A 96 22.31 11.64 -21.41
N PRO A 97 22.54 12.97 -21.40
CA PRO A 97 22.21 13.81 -20.25
C PRO A 97 20.72 13.73 -19.92
N ASP A 98 19.87 13.87 -20.95
CA ASP A 98 18.42 13.72 -20.85
C ASP A 98 17.98 12.52 -21.67
N SER A 99 17.21 11.63 -21.02
CA SER A 99 16.71 10.41 -21.64
C SER A 99 15.20 10.29 -21.44
N LYS A 100 14.50 9.96 -22.53
CA LYS A 100 13.13 9.43 -22.47
C LYS A 100 13.22 7.93 -22.48
N VAL A 101 12.79 7.30 -21.40
CA VAL A 101 12.79 5.85 -21.24
C VAL A 101 11.38 5.35 -21.50
N GLU A 102 11.21 4.57 -22.57
CA GLU A 102 9.98 3.84 -22.81
C GLU A 102 9.77 2.80 -21.71
N THR A 103 8.54 2.70 -21.21
CA THR A 103 8.19 1.81 -20.11
C THR A 103 6.94 1.01 -20.41
N GLN A 104 6.85 -0.16 -19.78
CA GLN A 104 5.62 -0.92 -19.68
C GLN A 104 5.18 -0.98 -18.23
N ASN A 105 3.88 -0.78 -18.02
CA ASN A 105 3.25 -1.10 -16.75
C ASN A 105 3.37 -2.61 -16.49
N LEU A 106 3.31 -3.06 -15.24
CA LEU A 106 3.39 -4.50 -14.91
C LEU A 106 2.02 -5.19 -14.83
N TYR A 107 0.93 -4.43 -14.75
CA TYR A 107 -0.42 -4.94 -14.45
C TYR A 107 -1.37 -4.93 -15.66
N ARG A 108 -1.14 -4.03 -16.62
CA ARG A 108 -2.02 -3.82 -17.79
C ARG A 108 -1.28 -3.28 -19.00
N ASP A 109 -1.81 -3.50 -20.20
CA ASP A 109 -1.28 -2.97 -21.46
C ASP A 109 -1.45 -1.44 -21.55
N ALA A 110 -0.54 -0.76 -20.86
CA ALA A 110 -0.45 0.69 -20.79
C ALA A 110 1.04 1.06 -20.90
N PRO A 111 1.53 1.32 -22.13
CA PRO A 111 2.87 1.84 -22.32
C PRO A 111 2.97 3.25 -21.71
N GLY A 112 4.16 3.62 -21.29
CA GLY A 112 4.45 4.93 -20.73
C GLY A 112 5.83 5.42 -21.14
N GLU A 113 6.11 6.67 -20.79
CA GLU A 113 7.42 7.27 -20.96
C GLU A 113 7.81 7.94 -19.64
N ILE A 114 9.04 7.69 -19.20
CA ILE A 114 9.64 8.31 -18.02
C ILE A 114 10.81 9.18 -18.46
N GLU A 115 10.84 10.42 -18.01
CA GLU A 115 11.95 11.33 -18.25
C GLU A 115 13.01 11.12 -17.18
N VAL A 116 14.26 10.96 -17.60
CA VAL A 116 15.42 10.76 -16.72
C VAL A 116 16.50 11.76 -17.10
N GLU A 117 16.81 12.67 -16.18
CA GLU A 117 17.85 13.68 -16.30
C GLU A 117 19.05 13.27 -15.45
N ARG A 118 20.24 13.34 -16.02
CA ARG A 118 21.51 13.14 -15.34
C ARG A 118 22.02 14.48 -14.84
N VAL A 119 22.04 14.68 -13.53
CA VAL A 119 22.56 15.89 -12.89
C VAL A 119 24.09 15.83 -12.86
N ASP A 120 24.64 14.70 -12.42
CA ASP A 120 26.07 14.40 -12.47
C ASP A 120 26.35 12.89 -12.57
N SER A 121 27.51 12.41 -12.14
CA SER A 121 27.87 10.99 -12.18
C SER A 121 27.02 10.09 -11.27
N THR A 122 26.43 10.64 -10.21
CA THR A 122 25.74 9.91 -9.13
C THR A 122 24.31 10.40 -8.93
N ASP A 123 24.00 11.63 -9.30
CA ASP A 123 22.74 12.30 -9.02
C ASP A 123 21.87 12.39 -10.29
N TRP A 124 20.59 12.06 -10.11
CA TRP A 124 19.61 11.93 -11.20
C TRP A 124 18.27 12.52 -10.79
N VAL A 125 17.51 12.98 -11.77
CA VAL A 125 16.09 13.30 -11.61
C VAL A 125 15.28 12.35 -12.47
N VAL A 126 14.38 11.59 -11.85
CA VAL A 126 13.42 10.72 -12.55
C VAL A 126 12.04 11.37 -12.45
N THR A 127 11.46 11.75 -13.59
CA THR A 127 10.15 12.40 -13.65
C THR A 127 9.09 11.44 -14.19
N ALA A 128 8.15 11.07 -13.33
CA ALA A 128 7.07 10.14 -13.64
C ALA A 128 5.72 10.76 -13.25
N ASN A 129 4.75 10.86 -14.17
CA ASN A 129 3.43 11.42 -13.88
C ASN A 129 3.47 12.79 -13.18
N LYS A 130 4.36 13.68 -13.63
CA LYS A 130 4.65 15.01 -13.04
C LYS A 130 5.31 14.99 -11.64
N LYS A 131 5.57 13.81 -11.06
CA LYS A 131 6.33 13.67 -9.81
C LYS A 131 7.82 13.60 -10.13
N LYS A 132 8.62 14.41 -9.44
CA LYS A 132 10.08 14.45 -9.60
C LYS A 132 10.77 13.74 -8.46
N TYR A 133 11.34 12.59 -8.74
CA TYR A 133 12.18 11.84 -7.81
C TYR A 133 13.62 12.33 -7.94
N LEU A 134 14.22 12.74 -6.84
CA LEU A 134 15.66 12.98 -6.75
C LEU A 134 16.32 11.66 -6.37
N VAL A 135 17.18 11.12 -7.22
CA VAL A 135 17.74 9.77 -7.10
C VAL A 135 19.26 9.86 -7.00
N LEU A 136 19.80 9.35 -5.89
CA LEU A 136 21.25 9.23 -5.66
C LEU A 136 21.67 7.79 -5.95
N THR A 137 22.76 7.62 -6.70
CA THR A 137 23.35 6.33 -7.05
C THR A 137 24.83 6.28 -6.71
N ASP A 138 25.41 5.08 -6.69
CA ASP A 138 26.86 4.92 -6.82
C ASP A 138 27.31 5.13 -8.29
N ASP A 139 28.61 5.04 -8.52
CA ASP A 139 29.21 5.16 -9.85
C ASP A 139 28.75 4.07 -10.84
N GLN A 140 28.33 2.91 -10.31
CA GLN A 140 27.78 1.79 -11.07
C GLN A 140 26.28 1.91 -11.36
N GLY A 141 25.61 2.94 -10.83
CA GLY A 141 24.18 3.18 -11.02
C GLY A 141 23.26 2.38 -10.09
N CYS A 142 23.79 1.80 -9.02
CA CYS A 142 22.97 1.23 -7.95
C CYS A 142 22.41 2.38 -7.11
N MET A 143 21.10 2.44 -6.93
CA MET A 143 20.44 3.51 -6.20
C MET A 143 20.76 3.44 -4.70
N LEU A 144 21.37 4.46 -4.13
CA LEU A 144 21.67 4.52 -2.68
C LEU A 144 20.49 5.12 -1.91
N ALA A 145 19.84 6.12 -2.48
CA ALA A 145 18.66 6.75 -1.92
C ALA A 145 17.82 7.40 -3.04
N ALA A 146 16.56 7.67 -2.74
CA ALA A 146 15.75 8.58 -3.53
C ALA A 146 14.86 9.43 -2.61
N SER A 147 14.33 10.53 -3.12
CA SER A 147 13.32 11.31 -2.41
C SER A 147 12.30 11.85 -3.39
N LEU A 148 11.09 12.08 -2.89
CA LEU A 148 10.06 12.84 -3.57
C LEU A 148 9.64 13.97 -2.62
N PRO A 149 10.39 15.10 -2.61
CA PRO A 149 10.33 16.10 -1.55
C PRO A 149 8.96 16.76 -1.38
N GLU A 150 8.25 17.01 -2.50
CA GLU A 150 6.90 17.60 -2.51
C GLU A 150 5.90 16.80 -1.67
N TYR A 151 6.15 15.50 -1.50
CA TYR A 151 5.27 14.58 -0.78
C TYR A 151 5.87 14.10 0.55
N GLY A 152 7.03 14.62 0.97
CA GLY A 152 7.69 14.20 2.22
C GLY A 152 8.11 12.73 2.21
N VAL A 153 8.38 12.16 1.03
CA VAL A 153 8.79 10.77 0.85
C VAL A 153 10.31 10.69 0.76
N VAL A 154 10.90 9.79 1.53
CA VAL A 154 12.32 9.42 1.49
C VAL A 154 12.44 7.92 1.27
N ILE A 155 13.35 7.51 0.40
CA ILE A 155 13.64 6.13 0.07
C ILE A 155 15.11 5.89 0.39
N GLU A 156 15.40 4.91 1.23
CA GLU A 156 16.75 4.59 1.66
C GLU A 156 17.11 3.16 1.28
N ARG A 157 18.29 2.94 0.70
CA ARG A 157 18.86 1.60 0.64
C ARG A 157 19.34 1.21 2.04
N ARG A 158 18.96 0.01 2.48
CA ARG A 158 19.50 -0.62 3.70
C ARG A 158 20.12 -1.97 3.36
N GLU A 159 21.21 -2.29 4.04
CA GLU A 159 21.87 -3.60 3.93
C GLU A 159 21.16 -4.66 4.79
N LYS A 160 20.67 -4.25 5.97
CA LYS A 160 20.04 -5.13 6.97
C LYS A 160 18.66 -4.61 7.32
N PHE A 161 17.64 -5.21 6.71
CA PHE A 161 16.23 -4.97 7.04
C PHE A 161 15.39 -6.18 6.62
N GLY A 162 15.16 -7.14 7.51
CA GLY A 162 14.44 -8.37 7.16
C GLY A 162 12.90 -8.21 7.21
N PRO A 163 12.13 -9.14 6.63
CA PRO A 163 10.67 -9.15 6.71
C PRO A 163 10.11 -9.08 8.14
N GLU A 164 10.82 -9.61 9.12
CA GLU A 164 10.48 -9.57 10.54
C GLU A 164 10.45 -8.15 11.12
N GLN A 165 11.15 -7.20 10.49
CA GLN A 165 11.20 -5.79 10.91
C GLN A 165 10.05 -4.96 10.33
N TYR A 166 9.31 -5.50 9.36
CA TYR A 166 8.10 -4.88 8.81
C TYR A 166 7.03 -5.94 8.57
N PRO A 167 6.51 -6.54 9.66
CA PRO A 167 5.58 -7.65 9.58
C PRO A 167 4.27 -7.23 8.91
N LEU A 168 3.64 -8.19 8.24
CA LEU A 168 2.34 -7.99 7.63
C LEU A 168 1.28 -7.73 8.70
N TRP A 169 0.35 -6.83 8.37
CA TRP A 169 -0.75 -6.45 9.22
C TRP A 169 -2.06 -6.65 8.44
N PRO A 170 -2.80 -7.74 8.73
CA PRO A 170 -4.10 -7.98 8.12
C PRO A 170 -5.10 -6.85 8.37
N ALA A 171 -6.04 -6.66 7.44
CA ALA A 171 -6.91 -5.50 7.39
C ALA A 171 -7.80 -5.30 8.64
N TYR A 172 -8.22 -6.40 9.26
CA TYR A 172 -9.12 -6.42 10.42
C TYR A 172 -8.46 -6.81 11.75
N ALA A 173 -7.14 -7.06 11.74
CA ALA A 173 -6.39 -7.51 12.91
C ALA A 173 -5.82 -6.33 13.74
N ALA A 174 -5.37 -6.64 14.95
CA ALA A 174 -4.54 -5.74 15.75
C ALA A 174 -3.17 -5.50 15.08
N PRO A 175 -2.53 -4.35 15.30
CA PRO A 175 -1.23 -4.06 14.72
C PRO A 175 -0.16 -5.01 15.29
N PRO A 176 0.85 -5.39 14.48
CA PRO A 176 1.88 -6.35 14.90
C PRO A 176 2.72 -5.92 16.11
N ASP A 177 2.76 -4.62 16.41
CA ASP A 177 3.50 -4.07 17.55
C ASP A 177 2.72 -4.18 18.88
N GLY A 178 1.50 -4.74 18.85
CA GLY A 178 0.69 -4.97 20.05
C GLY A 178 0.18 -3.68 20.72
N ALA A 179 0.16 -2.55 20.00
CA ALA A 179 -0.23 -1.27 20.57
C ALA A 179 -1.68 -1.22 21.10
N TYR A 180 -2.57 -2.03 20.52
CA TYR A 180 -3.97 -2.14 20.94
C TYR A 180 -4.57 -3.50 20.56
N ARG A 181 -5.77 -3.79 21.07
CA ARG A 181 -6.54 -5.00 20.71
C ARG A 181 -7.52 -4.68 19.60
N ALA A 182 -7.81 -5.67 18.75
CA ALA A 182 -8.87 -5.60 17.74
C ALA A 182 -9.82 -6.78 17.94
N GLU A 183 -11.12 -6.51 17.92
CA GLU A 183 -12.19 -7.51 18.04
C GLU A 183 -13.07 -7.44 16.80
N GLU A 184 -13.31 -8.58 16.16
CA GLU A 184 -14.39 -8.69 15.18
C GLU A 184 -15.73 -8.80 15.93
N VAL A 185 -16.70 -7.98 15.51
CA VAL A 185 -17.97 -7.81 16.22
C VAL A 185 -19.15 -7.96 15.26
N SER A 186 -20.24 -8.50 15.77
CA SER A 186 -21.53 -8.60 15.08
C SER A 186 -22.57 -7.84 15.90
N ILE A 187 -23.22 -6.87 15.27
CA ILE A 187 -24.15 -5.93 15.91
C ILE A 187 -25.55 -6.18 15.35
N PRO A 188 -26.44 -6.83 16.12
CA PRO A 188 -27.83 -7.01 15.69
C PRO A 188 -28.55 -5.66 15.63
N ALA A 189 -29.14 -5.35 14.48
CA ALA A 189 -29.95 -4.16 14.29
C ALA A 189 -31.44 -4.45 14.54
N PRO A 190 -32.22 -3.48 15.07
CA PRO A 190 -33.66 -3.66 15.31
C PRO A 190 -34.47 -4.06 14.06
N GLN A 191 -33.98 -3.71 12.87
CA GLN A 191 -34.60 -3.98 11.59
C GLN A 191 -34.37 -5.43 11.10
N GLY A 192 -33.61 -6.24 11.87
CA GLY A 192 -33.44 -7.68 11.63
C GLY A 192 -32.16 -8.06 10.89
N HIS A 193 -31.39 -7.10 10.37
CA HIS A 193 -30.05 -7.35 9.83
C HIS A 193 -28.98 -7.34 10.93
N VAL A 194 -27.77 -7.76 10.55
CA VAL A 194 -26.58 -7.78 11.41
C VAL A 194 -25.51 -6.95 10.75
N LEU A 195 -24.97 -5.98 11.48
CA LEU A 195 -23.85 -5.17 11.03
C LEU A 195 -22.54 -5.78 11.55
N ALA A 196 -21.62 -6.06 10.65
CA ALA A 196 -20.32 -6.62 10.98
C ALA A 196 -19.28 -5.50 11.11
N GLY A 197 -18.47 -5.52 12.17
CA GLY A 197 -17.53 -4.46 12.44
C GLY A 197 -16.24 -4.94 13.11
N THR A 198 -15.31 -4.01 13.24
CA THR A 198 -14.06 -4.19 13.99
C THR A 198 -14.00 -3.11 15.06
N LEU A 199 -13.92 -3.53 16.32
CA LEU A 199 -13.69 -2.66 17.47
C LEU A 199 -12.21 -2.70 17.85
N THR A 200 -11.52 -1.56 17.77
CA THR A 200 -10.16 -1.41 18.28
C THR A 200 -10.18 -0.74 19.65
N VAL A 201 -9.48 -1.32 20.62
CA VAL A 201 -9.49 -0.87 22.02
C VAL A 201 -8.05 -0.69 22.52
N PRO A 202 -7.71 0.45 23.14
CA PRO A 202 -6.38 0.69 23.69
C PRO A 202 -5.92 -0.47 24.60
N ALA A 203 -4.63 -0.84 24.50
CA ALA A 203 -4.09 -1.98 25.25
C ALA A 203 -4.10 -1.76 26.77
N SER A 204 -3.92 -0.50 27.20
CA SER A 204 -3.85 -0.08 28.59
C SER A 204 -4.84 1.06 28.88
N GLY A 205 -5.27 1.18 30.13
CA GLY A 205 -6.21 2.21 30.57
C GLY A 205 -7.19 1.73 31.64
N GLY A 206 -8.18 2.56 31.94
CA GLY A 206 -9.27 2.25 32.86
C GLY A 206 -10.34 1.35 32.24
N PRO A 207 -11.43 1.07 32.97
CA PRO A 207 -12.51 0.22 32.49
C PRO A 207 -13.34 0.84 31.34
N LYS A 208 -13.14 2.12 31.03
CA LYS A 208 -13.86 2.86 29.99
C LYS A 208 -12.91 3.77 29.23
N PHE A 209 -13.19 3.97 27.94
CA PHE A 209 -12.44 4.83 27.04
C PHE A 209 -13.38 5.86 26.40
N PRO A 210 -12.88 7.07 26.03
CA PRO A 210 -13.55 7.82 24.98
C PRO A 210 -13.66 6.95 23.73
N ALA A 211 -14.74 7.10 22.98
CA ALA A 211 -15.03 6.22 21.85
C ALA A 211 -15.51 6.98 20.62
N ALA A 212 -15.17 6.46 19.45
CA ALA A 212 -15.59 6.97 18.15
C ALA A 212 -16.17 5.84 17.29
N VAL A 213 -17.18 6.17 16.50
CA VAL A 213 -17.67 5.34 15.40
C VAL A 213 -17.22 6.04 14.12
N LEU A 214 -16.48 5.34 13.26
CA LEU A 214 -16.11 5.86 11.94
C LEU A 214 -17.14 5.38 10.93
N ILE A 215 -17.76 6.34 10.26
CA ILE A 215 -18.82 6.13 9.28
C ILE A 215 -18.19 6.21 7.89
N THR A 216 -18.62 5.32 7.01
CA THR A 216 -18.23 5.29 5.59
C THR A 216 -18.85 6.47 4.82
N GLY A 217 -18.43 6.63 3.56
CA GLY A 217 -18.88 7.72 2.70
C GLY A 217 -20.17 7.43 1.95
N LEU A 218 -20.45 8.21 0.91
CA LEU A 218 -21.66 8.13 0.08
C LEU A 218 -21.82 6.86 -0.76
N SER A 219 -20.81 5.98 -0.77
CA SER A 219 -20.83 4.76 -1.57
C SER A 219 -20.69 3.56 -0.66
N PRO A 220 -21.49 2.50 -0.87
CA PRO A 220 -21.41 1.27 -0.09
C PRO A 220 -19.96 0.78 0.01
N SER A 221 -19.49 0.64 1.24
CA SER A 221 -18.10 0.37 1.56
C SER A 221 -17.97 -0.62 2.71
N GLU A 222 -16.88 -1.37 2.71
CA GLU A 222 -16.44 -2.10 3.90
C GLU A 222 -15.84 -1.12 4.93
N ARG A 223 -15.75 -1.57 6.19
CA ARG A 223 -15.33 -0.79 7.37
C ARG A 223 -13.96 -0.10 7.29
N ASN A 224 -13.15 -0.42 6.30
CA ASN A 224 -11.84 0.20 6.06
C ASN A 224 -11.92 1.46 5.16
N GLY A 225 -13.05 1.67 4.47
CA GLY A 225 -13.23 2.77 3.52
C GLY A 225 -12.30 2.70 2.30
N GLY A 226 -11.85 1.49 1.96
CA GLY A 226 -10.87 1.23 0.91
C GLY A 226 -10.31 -0.19 1.01
N ALA A 227 -9.33 -0.50 0.18
CA ALA A 227 -8.67 -1.80 0.12
C ALA A 227 -7.15 -1.62 0.19
N PRO A 228 -6.39 -2.62 0.67
CA PRO A 228 -4.93 -2.54 0.74
C PRO A 228 -4.31 -2.08 -0.60
N PRO A 229 -3.33 -1.15 -0.59
CA PRO A 229 -2.69 -0.58 0.60
C PRO A 229 -3.40 0.64 1.21
N TRP A 230 -4.50 1.11 0.63
CA TRP A 230 -5.17 2.37 0.99
C TRP A 230 -6.46 2.12 1.76
N MET A 231 -6.36 2.18 3.09
CA MET A 231 -7.46 1.90 4.02
C MET A 231 -7.62 3.06 5.02
N PRO A 232 -8.10 4.23 4.59
CA PRO A 232 -8.03 5.47 5.37
C PRO A 232 -8.77 5.38 6.72
N LEU A 233 -9.91 4.65 6.81
CA LEU A 233 -10.61 4.50 8.08
C LEU A 233 -9.85 3.57 9.05
N ARG A 234 -9.09 2.59 8.53
CA ARG A 234 -8.20 1.76 9.35
C ARG A 234 -7.04 2.59 9.90
N ASP A 235 -6.42 3.41 9.06
CA ASP A 235 -5.27 4.23 9.46
C ASP A 235 -5.70 5.32 10.46
N LEU A 236 -6.90 5.88 10.31
CA LEU A 236 -7.48 6.78 11.30
C LEU A 236 -7.79 6.06 12.62
N ALA A 237 -8.35 4.85 12.57
CA ALA A 237 -8.58 4.06 13.77
C ALA A 237 -7.28 3.65 14.49
N ASP A 238 -6.20 3.36 13.76
CA ASP A 238 -4.86 3.11 14.32
C ASP A 238 -4.39 4.32 15.14
N ALA A 239 -4.40 5.50 14.51
CA ALA A 239 -3.96 6.73 15.15
C ALA A 239 -4.79 7.08 16.40
N LEU A 240 -6.13 7.00 16.30
CA LEU A 240 -7.04 7.29 17.41
C LEU A 240 -6.91 6.27 18.54
N THR A 241 -6.77 4.98 18.23
CA THR A 241 -6.66 3.93 19.25
C THR A 241 -5.34 4.01 19.99
N ARG A 242 -4.24 4.31 19.29
CA ARG A 242 -2.94 4.63 19.92
C ARG A 242 -3.01 5.86 20.82
N ALA A 243 -3.90 6.80 20.52
CA ALA A 243 -4.16 7.99 21.33
C ALA A 243 -5.18 7.77 22.47
N GLY A 244 -5.62 6.53 22.71
CA GLY A 244 -6.48 6.19 23.85
C GLY A 244 -7.99 6.25 23.56
N VAL A 245 -8.40 6.29 22.29
CA VAL A 245 -9.82 6.26 21.89
C VAL A 245 -10.21 4.88 21.39
N ALA A 246 -11.27 4.27 21.93
CA ALA A 246 -11.82 3.05 21.34
C ALA A 246 -12.53 3.38 20.02
N VAL A 247 -12.26 2.64 18.95
CA VAL A 247 -12.82 2.96 17.62
C VAL A 247 -13.58 1.78 17.06
N LEU A 248 -14.84 2.01 16.73
CA LEU A 248 -15.68 1.05 16.00
C LEU A 248 -15.73 1.46 14.54
N ARG A 249 -15.51 0.49 13.65
CA ARG A 249 -15.67 0.61 12.20
C ARG A 249 -16.56 -0.52 11.73
N VAL A 250 -17.51 -0.24 10.85
CA VAL A 250 -18.58 -1.18 10.50
C VAL A 250 -18.73 -1.25 8.98
N ASP A 251 -18.99 -2.43 8.44
CA ASP A 251 -19.34 -2.59 7.03
C ASP A 251 -20.76 -2.09 6.84
N ASP A 252 -21.01 -1.34 5.78
CA ASP A 252 -22.36 -0.87 5.48
C ASP A 252 -23.34 -2.04 5.36
N ARG A 253 -24.62 -1.79 5.66
CA ARG A 253 -25.68 -2.80 5.51
C ARG A 253 -25.61 -3.45 4.13
N GLY A 254 -25.59 -4.78 4.09
CA GLY A 254 -25.49 -5.57 2.85
C GLY A 254 -24.11 -5.56 2.17
N ILE A 255 -23.07 -5.00 2.80
CA ILE A 255 -21.70 -4.94 2.29
C ILE A 255 -20.76 -5.75 3.20
N GLY A 256 -19.69 -6.31 2.62
CA GLY A 256 -18.71 -7.10 3.36
C GLY A 256 -19.36 -8.27 4.08
N LYS A 257 -19.26 -8.28 5.42
CA LYS A 257 -19.89 -9.30 6.26
C LYS A 257 -21.22 -8.87 6.88
N SER A 258 -21.66 -7.62 6.66
CA SER A 258 -22.98 -7.16 7.09
C SER A 258 -24.08 -7.79 6.24
N THR A 259 -25.21 -8.13 6.87
CA THR A 259 -26.37 -8.71 6.20
C THR A 259 -27.41 -7.65 5.81
N GLY A 260 -28.52 -8.09 5.21
CA GLY A 260 -29.61 -7.21 4.76
C GLY A 260 -29.38 -6.64 3.36
N ASP A 261 -30.34 -5.86 2.88
CA ASP A 261 -30.29 -5.24 1.55
C ASP A 261 -29.84 -3.78 1.65
N HIS A 262 -28.77 -3.44 0.92
CA HIS A 262 -28.29 -2.06 0.79
C HIS A 262 -29.17 -1.21 -0.14
N LYS A 263 -29.63 -1.79 -1.25
CA LYS A 263 -30.35 -1.09 -2.34
C LYS A 263 -31.58 -0.26 -1.94
N PRO A 264 -32.38 -0.63 -0.91
CA PRO A 264 -33.50 0.20 -0.47
C PRO A 264 -33.12 1.28 0.56
N SER A 265 -31.86 1.38 0.98
CA SER A 265 -31.48 2.29 2.08
C SER A 265 -31.54 3.77 1.66
N THR A 266 -32.21 4.56 2.50
CA THR A 266 -32.15 6.02 2.48
C THR A 266 -31.10 6.50 3.48
N THR A 267 -30.72 7.78 3.40
CA THR A 267 -29.85 8.41 4.42
C THR A 267 -30.42 8.30 5.84
N PHE A 268 -31.75 8.17 6.00
CA PHE A 268 -32.36 7.94 7.31
C PHE A 268 -32.11 6.51 7.82
N ASP A 269 -32.10 5.52 6.93
CA ASP A 269 -31.80 4.13 7.28
C ASP A 269 -30.33 3.97 7.68
N GLU A 270 -29.42 4.63 6.96
CA GLU A 270 -27.99 4.69 7.31
C GLU A 270 -27.79 5.38 8.67
N ALA A 271 -28.53 6.46 8.95
CA ALA A 271 -28.48 7.12 10.24
C ALA A 271 -28.99 6.21 11.39
N ASP A 272 -29.97 5.34 11.13
CA ASP A 272 -30.46 4.35 12.10
C ASP A 272 -29.45 3.22 12.35
N ASP A 273 -28.70 2.80 11.32
CA ASP A 273 -27.58 1.87 11.48
C ASP A 273 -26.51 2.50 12.38
N VAL A 274 -26.09 3.73 12.11
CA VAL A 274 -25.12 4.45 12.96
C VAL A 274 -25.63 4.63 14.39
N ARG A 275 -26.92 4.94 14.60
CA ARG A 275 -27.51 4.98 15.96
C ARG A 275 -27.40 3.64 16.66
N THR A 276 -27.60 2.54 15.94
CA THR A 276 -27.44 1.17 16.45
C THR A 276 -26.01 0.90 16.86
N GLU A 277 -25.04 1.26 16.03
CA GLU A 277 -23.60 1.12 16.29
C GLU A 277 -23.17 1.90 17.54
N VAL A 278 -23.58 3.17 17.66
CA VAL A 278 -23.29 4.01 18.83
C VAL A 278 -23.93 3.42 20.10
N ALA A 279 -25.18 2.98 20.02
CA ALA A 279 -25.88 2.37 21.18
C ALA A 279 -25.25 1.04 21.59
N TRP A 280 -24.71 0.27 20.65
CA TRP A 280 -23.94 -0.94 20.93
C TRP A 280 -22.60 -0.61 21.59
N LEU A 281 -21.84 0.35 21.05
CA LEU A 281 -20.52 0.73 21.56
C LEU A 281 -20.58 1.28 22.99
N ARG A 282 -21.63 2.03 23.34
CA ARG A 282 -21.85 2.54 24.71
C ARG A 282 -22.04 1.45 25.77
N ARG A 283 -22.39 0.23 25.36
CA ARG A 283 -22.63 -0.92 26.25
C ARG A 283 -21.41 -1.84 26.39
N ARG A 284 -20.34 -1.58 25.65
CA ARG A 284 -19.03 -2.23 25.83
C ARG A 284 -18.24 -1.56 26.94
#